data_AF-A0A931F7S4-F1
#
_entry.id   AF-A0A931F7S4-F1
#
_cell.length_a   1.000
_cell.length_b   1.000
_cell.length_c   1.000
_cell.angle_alpha   90.00
_cell.angle_beta   90.00
_cell.angle_gamma   90.00
#
_symmetry.space_group_name_H-M   'P 1'
#
loop_
_entity.id
_entity.type
_entity.pdbx_description
1 polymer ?
#
loop_
_entity_poly.entity_id
_entity_poly.type
_entity_poly.pdbx_seq_one_letter_code
_entity_poly.pdbx_strand_id
1 'polypeptide(L)'
;MVCRQATAALPHLFGPAAMPWFLDLGGSPRLRELDRLRERARALAREGDLSRRQVLDDTADWPAWLTSPSSAGFYLQILPGKVVVNAVHAGHGRASGRLHHLLRRAGTAPERPAGTDLPLAEFGGRYGSALNTRTPSTLFEIDLPGTASARDPGHRIPAGELQVVHDPETDLVSLHSERHGRIEPVHLGMMGELALPAVSGFLERAFAPTYLFHPSVPPLISLRDLANGARRFPRVSVGDVVAQRARWTVPAAEVPARSGPDAEYLLALAEWRHAYDLPERCFVRGWKPDTELGKSRKPSYVDFASWHLAALFERAARSHAALVIDEALPDPLAGGAPAHVTEYHVEIHAGGAADEIHAGGVADV
;
A
#
# COMPACT_ATOMS: atom_id res chain seq x y z
N MET A 1 -4.18 -2.81 -21.37
CA MET A 1 -3.55 -1.53 -21.74
C MET A 1 -3.87 -0.41 -20.73
N VAL A 2 -5.12 -0.29 -20.27
CA VAL A 2 -5.60 0.74 -19.31
C VAL A 2 -4.87 0.74 -17.95
N CYS A 3 -4.49 -0.44 -17.42
CA CYS A 3 -3.83 -0.54 -16.11
C CYS A 3 -2.40 -0.02 -16.02
N ARG A 4 -1.66 0.18 -17.12
CA ARG A 4 -0.24 0.61 -17.05
C ARG A 4 -0.08 2.14 -17.04
N GLN A 5 -0.98 2.87 -17.71
CA GLN A 5 -0.78 4.31 -17.98
C GLN A 5 -1.27 5.24 -16.85
N ALA A 6 -2.28 4.84 -16.08
CA ALA A 6 -2.81 5.61 -14.95
C ALA A 6 -2.14 5.26 -13.60
N THR A 7 -1.72 4.00 -13.43
CA THR A 7 -1.02 3.53 -12.21
C THR A 7 0.38 4.11 -12.05
N ALA A 8 1.05 4.48 -13.14
CA ALA A 8 2.36 5.12 -13.11
C ALA A 8 2.35 6.48 -12.38
N ALA A 9 1.21 7.19 -12.37
CA ALA A 9 1.06 8.47 -11.68
C ALA A 9 0.79 8.31 -10.16
N LEU A 10 0.32 7.15 -9.72
CA LEU A 10 -0.12 6.93 -8.34
C LEU A 10 1.01 6.96 -7.30
N PRO A 11 2.22 6.41 -7.53
CA PRO A 11 3.33 6.57 -6.59
C PRO A 11 3.61 8.04 -6.24
N HIS A 12 3.39 8.95 -7.19
CA HIS A 12 3.54 10.39 -6.98
C HIS A 12 2.42 11.01 -6.13
N LEU A 13 1.24 10.41 -5.99
CA LEU A 13 0.22 10.92 -5.05
C LEU A 13 0.50 10.53 -3.60
N PHE A 14 1.29 9.48 -3.39
CA PHE A 14 1.46 8.87 -2.08
C PHE A 14 2.79 9.23 -1.43
N GLY A 15 3.81 9.58 -2.22
CA GLY A 15 5.18 9.75 -1.74
C GLY A 15 5.65 8.53 -0.94
N PRO A 16 6.82 8.57 -0.28
CA PRO A 16 7.19 7.56 0.69
C PRO A 16 6.24 7.64 1.90
N ALA A 17 5.20 6.80 1.89
CA ALA A 17 4.48 6.35 3.07
C ALA A 17 5.03 4.94 3.39
N ALA A 18 5.26 4.50 4.63
CA ALA A 18 4.59 4.85 5.86
C ALA A 18 5.60 4.78 7.02
N MET A 19 5.92 5.92 7.64
CA MET A 19 6.09 6.08 9.09
C MET A 19 6.53 7.53 9.41
N PRO A 20 5.63 8.40 9.90
CA PRO A 20 6.05 9.50 10.77
C PRO A 20 5.04 9.64 11.91
N TRP A 21 5.11 8.78 12.94
CA TRP A 21 3.99 8.70 13.91
C TRP A 21 4.29 9.24 15.30
N PHE A 22 5.52 9.69 15.62
CA PHE A 22 5.83 10.19 16.97
C PHE A 22 6.79 11.36 17.07
N LEU A 23 7.34 11.85 15.96
CA LEU A 23 8.32 12.92 16.05
C LEU A 23 7.63 14.23 15.67
N ASP A 24 7.69 15.17 16.60
CA ASP A 24 7.61 16.58 16.26
C ASP A 24 8.79 16.86 15.32
N LEU A 25 8.54 16.73 14.02
CA LEU A 25 9.56 16.85 12.96
C LEU A 25 9.96 18.33 12.73
N GLY A 26 9.59 19.23 13.64
CA GLY A 26 9.73 20.68 13.54
C GLY A 26 11.16 21.20 13.35
N GLY A 27 12.18 20.34 13.44
CA GLY A 27 13.59 20.72 13.26
C GLY A 27 14.11 20.76 11.81
N SER A 28 13.53 20.01 10.87
CA SER A 28 14.10 19.87 9.52
C SER A 28 13.28 20.59 8.43
N PRO A 29 13.89 21.49 7.62
CA PRO A 29 13.23 22.11 6.48
C PRO A 29 12.61 21.11 5.49
N ARG A 30 13.29 19.98 5.23
CA ARG A 30 12.79 18.93 4.31
C ARG A 30 11.55 18.23 4.82
N LEU A 31 11.48 17.98 6.12
CA LEU A 31 10.33 17.32 6.73
C LEU A 31 9.11 18.24 6.75
N ARG A 32 9.32 19.55 6.93
CA ARG A 32 8.26 20.56 6.74
C ARG A 32 7.81 20.64 5.29
N GLU A 33 8.73 20.59 4.32
CA GLU A 33 8.35 20.58 2.90
C GLU A 33 7.61 19.30 2.53
N LEU A 34 8.03 18.14 3.03
CA LEU A 34 7.31 16.87 2.84
C LEU A 34 5.87 16.96 3.39
N ASP A 35 5.69 17.56 4.56
CA ASP A 35 4.36 17.76 5.14
C ASP A 35 3.51 18.71 4.27
N ARG A 36 4.09 19.79 3.77
CA ARG A 36 3.43 20.72 2.82
C ARG A 36 2.99 20.01 1.55
N LEU A 37 3.85 19.19 0.95
CA LEU A 37 3.54 18.43 -0.27
C LEU A 37 2.45 17.38 0.00
N ARG A 38 2.46 16.73 1.16
CA ARG A 38 1.38 15.81 1.57
C ARG A 38 0.05 16.52 1.74
N GLU A 39 0.02 17.68 2.39
CA GLU A 39 -1.21 18.47 2.52
C GLU A 39 -1.71 18.97 1.15
N ARG A 40 -0.80 19.32 0.23
CA ARG A 40 -1.16 19.64 -1.16
C ARG A 40 -1.81 18.44 -1.87
N ALA A 41 -1.21 17.26 -1.79
CA ALA A 41 -1.78 16.03 -2.36
C ALA A 41 -3.14 15.66 -1.73
N ARG A 42 -3.30 15.83 -0.41
CA ARG A 42 -4.60 15.65 0.28
C ARG A 42 -5.63 16.67 -0.19
N ALA A 43 -5.24 17.91 -0.43
CA ALA A 43 -6.15 18.95 -0.92
C ALA A 43 -6.64 18.62 -2.34
N LEU A 44 -5.73 18.22 -3.23
CA LEU A 44 -6.07 17.75 -4.58
C LEU A 44 -7.01 16.54 -4.52
N ALA A 45 -6.72 15.57 -3.65
CA ALA A 45 -7.54 14.38 -3.45
C ALA A 45 -8.99 14.68 -3.02
N ARG A 46 -9.29 15.85 -2.46
CA ARG A 46 -10.67 16.25 -2.11
C ARG A 46 -11.54 16.54 -3.33
N GLU A 47 -10.96 16.74 -4.51
CA GLU A 47 -11.70 16.88 -5.78
C GLU A 47 -12.39 15.56 -6.19
N GLY A 48 -11.86 14.42 -5.72
CA GLY A 48 -12.40 13.09 -6.01
C GLY A 48 -11.97 12.56 -7.37
N ASP A 49 -12.47 13.11 -8.47
CA ASP A 49 -12.14 12.61 -9.81
C ASP A 49 -11.04 13.45 -10.46
N LEU A 50 -9.84 12.88 -10.53
CA LEU A 50 -8.63 13.49 -11.06
C LEU A 50 -8.26 12.92 -12.43
N SER A 51 -7.78 13.79 -13.32
CA SER A 51 -7.09 13.37 -14.54
C SER A 51 -5.63 13.04 -14.26
N ARG A 52 -5.02 12.19 -15.09
CA ARG A 52 -3.57 11.94 -15.07
C ARG A 52 -2.76 13.23 -15.13
N ARG A 53 -3.20 14.19 -15.97
CA ARG A 53 -2.52 15.47 -16.14
C ARG A 53 -2.52 16.29 -14.85
N GLN A 54 -3.65 16.37 -14.14
CA GLN A 54 -3.70 17.05 -12.84
C GLN A 54 -2.69 16.48 -11.84
N VAL A 55 -2.55 15.15 -11.77
CA VAL A 55 -1.58 14.50 -10.88
C VAL A 55 -0.14 14.78 -11.29
N LEU A 56 0.16 14.75 -12.59
CA LEU A 56 1.49 15.06 -13.10
C LEU A 56 1.84 16.53 -12.89
N ASP A 57 0.91 17.44 -13.15
CA ASP A 57 1.08 18.88 -12.96
C ASP A 57 1.29 19.20 -11.47
N ASP A 58 0.56 18.54 -10.55
CA ASP A 58 0.75 18.69 -9.10
C ASP A 58 2.09 18.14 -8.61
N THR A 59 2.73 17.23 -9.35
CA THR A 59 3.97 16.57 -8.92
C THR A 59 5.21 17.04 -9.68
N ALA A 60 5.02 17.94 -10.66
CA ALA A 60 6.08 18.42 -11.54
C ALA A 60 7.14 19.27 -10.83
N ASP A 61 6.77 19.95 -9.74
CA ASP A 61 7.67 20.78 -8.93
C ASP A 61 8.24 20.04 -7.71
N TRP A 62 8.03 18.73 -7.62
CA TRP A 62 8.53 17.96 -6.49
C TRP A 62 10.06 17.96 -6.48
N PRO A 63 10.69 18.12 -5.31
CA PRO A 63 12.13 18.16 -5.20
C PRO A 63 12.75 16.82 -5.57
N ALA A 64 13.95 16.84 -6.15
CA ALA A 64 14.64 15.65 -6.68
C ALA A 64 14.89 14.53 -5.63
N TRP A 65 14.89 14.86 -4.33
CA TRP A 65 15.00 13.87 -3.25
C TRP A 65 13.72 13.05 -3.02
N LEU A 66 12.59 13.43 -3.65
CA LEU A 66 11.38 12.61 -3.74
C LEU A 66 11.38 11.83 -5.06
N THR A 67 11.83 10.60 -4.99
CA THR A 67 11.90 9.71 -6.16
C THR A 67 10.66 8.81 -6.24
N SER A 68 10.49 8.17 -7.39
CA SER A 68 9.52 7.09 -7.56
C SER A 68 10.22 5.73 -7.50
N PRO A 69 9.56 4.68 -6.99
CA PRO A 69 10.15 3.35 -6.99
C PRO A 69 10.38 2.86 -8.42
N SER A 70 11.50 2.16 -8.63
CA SER A 70 11.79 1.48 -9.90
C SER A 70 10.90 0.27 -10.13
N SER A 71 10.27 -0.28 -9.08
CA SER A 71 9.21 -1.29 -9.18
C SER A 71 8.20 -1.18 -8.03
N ALA A 72 6.91 -1.31 -8.35
CA ALA A 72 5.83 -1.31 -7.38
C ALA A 72 4.87 -2.49 -7.65
N GLY A 73 4.52 -3.20 -6.57
CA GLY A 73 3.52 -4.26 -6.57
C GLY A 73 2.16 -3.71 -6.15
N PHE A 74 1.18 -3.76 -7.04
CA PHE A 74 -0.18 -3.29 -6.81
C PHE A 74 -1.12 -4.47 -6.56
N TYR A 75 -1.83 -4.42 -5.44
CA TYR A 75 -2.97 -5.30 -5.16
C TYR A 75 -4.23 -4.59 -5.61
N LEU A 76 -4.99 -5.22 -6.50
CA LEU A 76 -6.07 -4.61 -7.26
C LEU A 76 -7.34 -5.45 -7.20
N GLN A 77 -8.49 -4.79 -7.28
CA GLN A 77 -9.75 -5.43 -7.68
C GLN A 77 -10.26 -4.78 -8.96
N ILE A 78 -10.81 -5.59 -9.86
CA ILE A 78 -11.26 -5.13 -11.18
C ILE A 78 -12.77 -4.94 -11.17
N LEU A 79 -13.22 -3.83 -11.76
CA LEU A 79 -14.60 -3.57 -12.12
C LEU A 79 -14.69 -3.36 -13.65
N PRO A 80 -15.88 -3.47 -14.26
CA PRO A 80 -16.06 -3.07 -15.66
C PRO A 80 -15.55 -1.63 -15.89
N GLY A 81 -14.49 -1.49 -16.69
CA GLY A 81 -13.89 -0.21 -17.04
C GLY A 81 -13.08 0.48 -15.92
N LYS A 82 -12.92 -0.11 -14.73
CA LYS A 82 -12.18 0.50 -13.61
C LYS A 82 -11.33 -0.52 -12.84
N VAL A 83 -10.33 -0.04 -12.14
CA VAL A 83 -9.58 -0.84 -11.15
C VAL A 83 -9.51 -0.11 -9.82
N VAL A 84 -9.60 -0.87 -8.72
CA VAL A 84 -9.52 -0.34 -7.36
C VAL A 84 -8.21 -0.80 -6.76
N VAL A 85 -7.38 0.14 -6.34
CA VAL A 85 -6.12 -0.14 -5.66
C VAL A 85 -6.40 -0.43 -4.19
N ASN A 86 -6.09 -1.65 -3.77
CA ASN A 86 -6.17 -2.07 -2.39
C ASN A 86 -4.89 -1.73 -1.64
N ALA A 87 -3.75 -2.09 -2.19
CA ALA A 87 -2.46 -1.84 -1.57
C ALA A 87 -1.39 -1.64 -2.62
N VAL A 88 -0.35 -0.88 -2.27
CA VAL A 88 0.89 -0.79 -3.04
C VAL A 88 2.04 -1.11 -2.10
N HIS A 89 2.87 -2.04 -2.51
CA HIS A 89 4.08 -2.45 -1.82
C HIS A 89 5.28 -2.30 -2.76
N ALA A 90 6.49 -2.47 -2.21
CA ALA A 90 7.67 -2.69 -3.04
C ALA A 90 7.44 -3.83 -4.03
N GLY A 91 7.82 -3.61 -5.29
CA GLY A 91 7.77 -4.63 -6.33
C GLY A 91 8.94 -5.60 -6.24
N HIS A 92 9.68 -5.74 -7.34
CA HIS A 92 10.88 -6.59 -7.46
C HIS A 92 10.63 -8.07 -7.13
N GLY A 93 9.42 -8.56 -7.41
CA GLY A 93 9.03 -9.94 -7.17
C GLY A 93 8.80 -10.29 -5.70
N ARG A 94 8.44 -9.32 -4.86
CA ARG A 94 8.07 -9.56 -3.45
C ARG A 94 6.93 -10.57 -3.30
N ALA A 95 5.82 -10.36 -4.01
CA ALA A 95 4.68 -11.28 -3.98
C ALA A 95 4.95 -12.55 -4.81
N SER A 96 5.54 -12.38 -6.00
CA SER A 96 5.75 -13.48 -6.95
C SER A 96 6.76 -14.51 -6.43
N GLY A 97 7.81 -14.08 -5.71
CA GLY A 97 8.81 -14.99 -5.15
C GLY A 97 8.21 -15.99 -4.15
N ARG A 98 7.22 -15.56 -3.35
CA ARG A 98 6.47 -16.46 -2.46
C ARG A 98 5.53 -17.37 -3.23
N LEU A 99 4.77 -16.84 -4.19
CA LEU A 99 3.87 -17.63 -5.02
C LEU A 99 4.64 -18.73 -5.78
N HIS A 100 5.75 -18.37 -6.42
CA HIS A 100 6.65 -19.29 -7.12
C HIS A 100 7.17 -20.39 -6.18
N HIS A 101 7.58 -20.05 -4.96
CA HIS A 101 7.97 -21.04 -3.95
C HIS A 101 6.84 -22.03 -3.64
N LEU A 102 5.62 -21.53 -3.40
CA LEU A 102 4.46 -22.37 -3.09
C LEU A 102 4.07 -23.27 -4.26
N LEU A 103 4.04 -22.73 -5.48
CA LEU A 103 3.76 -23.48 -6.70
C LEU A 103 4.79 -24.60 -6.94
N ARG A 104 6.08 -24.32 -6.72
CA ARG A 104 7.13 -25.35 -6.76
C ARG A 104 6.93 -26.44 -5.73
N ARG A 105 6.52 -26.09 -4.51
CA ARG A 105 6.18 -27.10 -3.48
C ARG A 105 4.94 -27.91 -3.86
N ALA A 106 4.03 -27.33 -4.63
CA ALA A 106 2.87 -28.02 -5.19
C ALA A 106 3.18 -28.82 -6.47
N GLY A 107 4.45 -28.92 -6.89
CA GLY A 107 4.85 -29.69 -8.07
C GLY A 107 4.73 -28.93 -9.40
N THR A 108 4.48 -27.63 -9.37
CA THR A 108 4.43 -26.78 -10.58
C THR A 108 5.75 -26.03 -10.76
N ALA A 109 6.22 -25.89 -12.00
CA ALA A 109 7.41 -25.12 -12.33
C ALA A 109 7.04 -23.84 -13.10
N PRO A 110 6.48 -22.81 -12.43
CA PRO A 110 6.11 -21.58 -13.12
C PRO A 110 7.35 -20.86 -13.65
N GLU A 111 7.26 -20.29 -14.85
CA GLU A 111 8.28 -19.40 -15.38
C GLU A 111 8.47 -18.20 -14.46
N ARG A 112 9.71 -17.73 -14.37
CA ARG A 112 10.08 -16.61 -13.51
C ARG A 112 9.95 -15.31 -14.30
N PRO A 113 9.30 -14.27 -13.76
CA PRO A 113 9.33 -12.95 -14.36
C PRO A 113 10.79 -12.48 -14.49
N ALA A 114 11.12 -11.81 -15.60
CA ALA A 114 12.43 -11.21 -15.81
C ALA A 114 12.73 -10.21 -14.67
N GLY A 115 13.96 -10.26 -14.13
CA GLY A 115 14.42 -9.30 -13.13
C GLY A 115 14.76 -7.94 -13.74
N THR A 116 14.92 -6.93 -12.89
CA THR A 116 15.39 -5.58 -13.29
C THR A 116 16.93 -5.50 -13.29
N ASP A 117 17.48 -4.66 -14.18
CA ASP A 117 18.93 -4.54 -14.46
C ASP A 117 19.77 -3.78 -13.41
N LEU A 118 19.18 -3.26 -12.32
CA LEU A 118 19.95 -2.70 -11.20
C LEU A 118 20.40 -3.81 -10.23
N PRO A 119 21.59 -3.72 -9.60
CA PRO A 119 22.01 -4.67 -8.58
C PRO A 119 21.23 -4.45 -7.28
N LEU A 120 19.99 -4.95 -7.28
CA LEU A 120 19.17 -5.11 -6.08
C LEU A 120 19.78 -6.21 -5.21
N ALA A 121 19.92 -5.93 -3.92
CA ALA A 121 20.39 -6.91 -2.95
C ALA A 121 19.32 -7.16 -1.91
N GLU A 122 18.74 -8.37 -1.92
CA GLU A 122 17.72 -8.73 -0.96
C GLU A 122 18.32 -9.09 0.40
N PHE A 123 17.62 -8.83 1.50
CA PHE A 123 18.12 -9.30 2.79
C PHE A 123 18.02 -10.82 2.89
N GLY A 124 19.12 -11.47 3.27
CA GLY A 124 19.16 -12.91 3.52
C GLY A 124 18.34 -13.32 4.75
N GLY A 125 17.87 -14.57 4.75
CA GLY A 125 17.24 -15.19 5.91
C GLY A 125 15.71 -15.03 6.02
N ARG A 126 15.14 -15.69 7.05
CA ARG A 126 13.68 -15.76 7.27
C ARG A 126 13.19 -14.91 8.44
N TYR A 127 14.08 -14.49 9.33
CA TYR A 127 13.75 -13.72 10.54
C TYR A 127 12.63 -14.34 11.38
N GLY A 128 12.65 -15.67 11.54
CA GLY A 128 11.62 -16.40 12.29
C GLY A 128 10.22 -16.45 11.64
N SER A 129 10.06 -15.92 10.43
CA SER A 129 8.75 -15.85 9.76
C SER A 129 8.69 -16.72 8.51
N ALA A 130 7.73 -17.65 8.48
CA ALA A 130 7.44 -18.45 7.29
C ALA A 130 6.95 -17.60 6.10
N LEU A 131 6.55 -16.35 6.33
CA LEU A 131 6.19 -15.39 5.30
C LEU A 131 7.39 -14.94 4.44
N ASN A 132 8.61 -15.11 4.96
CA ASN A 132 9.84 -14.82 4.23
C ASN A 132 10.41 -16.06 3.51
N THR A 133 9.76 -17.22 3.64
CA THR A 133 10.12 -18.39 2.81
C THR A 133 9.61 -18.16 1.39
N ARG A 134 10.56 -17.97 0.47
CA ARG A 134 10.31 -17.62 -0.93
C ARG A 134 11.48 -18.09 -1.82
N THR A 135 11.25 -18.07 -3.12
CA THR A 135 12.36 -18.14 -4.08
C THR A 135 13.05 -16.76 -4.10
N PRO A 136 14.39 -16.70 -4.10
CA PRO A 136 15.15 -15.47 -4.34
C PRO A 136 14.61 -14.74 -5.57
N SER A 137 14.48 -13.41 -5.52
CA SER A 137 13.94 -12.62 -6.64
C SER A 137 15.03 -11.79 -7.33
N THR A 138 16.12 -11.48 -6.62
CA THR A 138 17.28 -10.74 -7.13
C THR A 138 18.43 -11.66 -7.55
N LEU A 139 19.55 -11.09 -8.04
CA LEU A 139 20.82 -11.78 -8.21
C LEU A 139 21.73 -11.69 -6.98
N PHE A 140 21.67 -10.61 -6.19
CA PHE A 140 22.48 -10.43 -4.98
C PHE A 140 21.68 -10.52 -3.68
N GLU A 141 22.35 -10.92 -2.60
CA GLU A 141 21.87 -10.73 -1.23
C GLU A 141 22.83 -9.92 -0.39
N ILE A 142 22.28 -9.23 0.61
CA ILE A 142 23.06 -8.70 1.72
C ILE A 142 23.21 -9.80 2.77
N ASP A 143 24.45 -10.22 3.00
CA ASP A 143 24.81 -11.24 3.99
C ASP A 143 24.90 -10.60 5.38
N LEU A 144 23.86 -10.83 6.18
CA LEU A 144 23.73 -10.30 7.53
C LEU A 144 24.06 -11.38 8.57
N PRO A 145 24.74 -11.02 9.67
CA PRO A 145 25.02 -11.94 10.76
C PRO A 145 23.76 -12.66 11.26
N GLY A 146 23.87 -13.96 11.54
CA GLY A 146 22.76 -14.78 12.03
C GLY A 146 21.77 -15.23 10.96
N THR A 147 22.06 -14.99 9.68
CA THR A 147 21.28 -15.51 8.56
C THR A 147 22.05 -16.59 7.82
N ALA A 148 21.37 -17.67 7.44
CA ALA A 148 21.93 -18.70 6.59
C ALA A 148 21.50 -18.41 5.15
N SER A 149 22.44 -18.54 4.21
CA SER A 149 22.15 -18.46 2.79
C SER A 149 22.66 -19.68 2.03
N ALA A 150 21.94 -20.00 0.96
CA ALA A 150 22.31 -20.99 -0.05
C ALA A 150 22.80 -20.34 -1.34
N ARG A 151 23.05 -19.03 -1.34
CA ARG A 151 23.50 -18.28 -2.52
C ARG A 151 25.00 -18.49 -2.74
N ASP A 152 25.42 -18.46 -4.00
CA ASP A 152 26.84 -18.54 -4.34
C ASP A 152 27.62 -17.38 -3.70
N PRO A 153 28.84 -17.60 -3.15
CA PRO A 153 29.62 -16.55 -2.49
C PRO A 153 29.85 -15.28 -3.33
N GLY A 154 29.95 -15.41 -4.66
CA GLY A 154 30.09 -14.28 -5.58
C GLY A 154 28.88 -13.34 -5.60
N HIS A 155 27.71 -13.85 -5.22
CA HIS A 155 26.45 -13.12 -5.19
C HIS A 155 26.05 -12.65 -3.77
N ARG A 156 26.91 -12.87 -2.78
CA ARG A 156 26.71 -12.43 -1.39
C ARG A 156 27.51 -11.16 -1.16
N ILE A 157 26.86 -10.14 -0.63
CA ILE A 157 27.46 -8.86 -0.27
C ILE A 157 27.56 -8.82 1.26
N PRO A 158 28.74 -9.04 1.84
CA PRO A 158 28.94 -8.93 3.28
C PRO A 158 28.55 -7.54 3.78
N ALA A 159 27.87 -7.46 4.92
CA ALA A 159 27.48 -6.18 5.50
C ALA A 159 28.67 -5.22 5.70
N GLY A 160 29.86 -5.75 6.01
CA GLY A 160 31.08 -4.96 6.19
C GLY A 160 31.69 -4.40 4.90
N GLU A 161 31.22 -4.85 3.72
CA GLU A 161 31.61 -4.31 2.41
C GLU A 161 30.79 -3.05 2.05
N LEU A 162 29.66 -2.83 2.73
CA LEU A 162 28.74 -1.74 2.41
C LEU A 162 29.25 -0.40 2.97
N GLN A 163 29.45 0.55 2.07
CA GLN A 163 29.79 1.93 2.34
C GLN A 163 28.56 2.81 2.15
N VAL A 164 28.45 3.89 2.93
CA VAL A 164 27.40 4.90 2.76
C VAL A 164 27.99 6.07 2.00
N VAL A 165 27.44 6.35 0.82
CA VAL A 165 27.88 7.46 -0.04
C VAL A 165 26.81 8.54 -0.06
N HIS A 166 27.21 9.77 0.23
CA HIS A 166 26.37 10.95 0.14
C HIS A 166 26.35 11.48 -1.29
N ASP A 167 25.16 11.70 -1.82
CA ASP A 167 24.93 12.37 -3.09
C ASP A 167 24.69 13.87 -2.81
N PRO A 168 25.60 14.77 -3.23
CA PRO A 168 25.46 16.20 -2.93
C PRO A 168 24.31 16.89 -3.69
N GLU A 169 23.81 16.31 -4.79
CA GLU A 169 22.72 16.91 -5.57
C GLU A 169 21.36 16.67 -4.91
N THR A 170 21.11 15.44 -4.47
CA THR A 170 19.88 15.09 -3.76
C THR A 170 20.01 15.28 -2.25
N ASP A 171 21.25 15.39 -1.75
CA ASP A 171 21.61 15.35 -0.33
C ASP A 171 20.96 14.15 0.38
N LEU A 172 20.93 13.03 -0.34
CA LEU A 172 20.55 11.71 0.16
C LEU A 172 21.78 10.82 0.28
N VAL A 173 21.61 9.70 0.98
CA VAL A 173 22.64 8.68 1.12
C VAL A 173 22.23 7.40 0.40
N SER A 174 23.20 6.73 -0.19
CA SER A 174 23.02 5.43 -0.85
C SER A 174 24.04 4.41 -0.34
N LEU A 175 23.72 3.12 -0.48
CA LEU A 175 24.67 2.06 -0.18
C LEU A 175 25.54 1.78 -1.41
N HIS A 176 26.81 1.52 -1.17
CA HIS A 176 27.79 1.22 -2.19
C HIS A 176 28.65 0.02 -1.76
N SER A 177 29.04 -0.81 -2.72
CA SER A 177 30.04 -1.87 -2.56
C SER A 177 31.13 -1.60 -3.58
N GLU A 178 32.39 -1.75 -3.18
CA GLU A 178 33.52 -1.55 -4.11
C GLU A 178 33.46 -2.53 -5.30
N ARG A 179 32.95 -3.74 -5.06
CA ARG A 179 32.84 -4.79 -6.07
C ARG A 179 31.64 -4.61 -7.00
N HIS A 180 30.51 -4.15 -6.48
CA HIS A 180 29.22 -4.18 -7.18
C HIS A 180 28.62 -2.81 -7.47
N GLY A 181 29.27 -1.74 -7.04
CA GLY A 181 28.78 -0.37 -7.21
C GLY A 181 27.65 -0.03 -6.23
N ARG A 182 26.72 0.84 -6.67
CA ARG A 182 25.55 1.23 -5.88
C ARG A 182 24.63 0.04 -5.65
N ILE A 183 24.26 -0.21 -4.40
CA ILE A 183 23.36 -1.29 -3.98
C ILE A 183 22.06 -0.72 -3.46
N GLU A 184 20.94 -1.25 -3.96
CA GLU A 184 19.63 -0.96 -3.40
C GLU A 184 19.17 -2.15 -2.55
N PRO A 185 19.10 -1.98 -1.20
CA PRO A 185 18.65 -3.05 -0.34
C PRO A 185 17.14 -3.23 -0.50
N VAL A 186 16.67 -4.47 -0.49
CA VAL A 186 15.23 -4.76 -0.59
C VAL A 186 14.78 -5.88 0.35
N HIS A 187 13.72 -5.63 1.11
CA HIS A 187 12.98 -6.70 1.79
C HIS A 187 11.87 -7.27 0.89
N LEU A 188 12.12 -8.43 0.31
CA LEU A 188 11.17 -9.10 -0.59
C LEU A 188 10.38 -10.23 0.10
N GLY A 189 10.43 -10.30 1.43
CA GLY A 189 9.58 -11.19 2.22
C GLY A 189 8.20 -10.60 2.52
N MET A 190 7.23 -11.45 2.84
CA MET A 190 5.86 -11.00 3.15
C MET A 190 5.68 -10.61 4.64
N MET A 191 6.72 -10.72 5.46
CA MET A 191 6.72 -10.18 6.82
C MET A 191 6.72 -8.64 6.79
N GLY A 192 6.01 -7.99 7.71
CA GLY A 192 6.01 -6.53 7.82
C GLY A 192 7.38 -5.97 8.21
N GLU A 193 7.73 -4.80 7.67
CA GLU A 193 9.04 -4.15 7.80
C GLU A 193 9.35 -3.72 9.26
N LEU A 194 8.32 -3.51 10.07
CA LEU A 194 8.48 -3.19 11.50
C LEU A 194 8.96 -4.39 12.32
N ALA A 195 8.79 -5.62 11.82
CA ALA A 195 9.27 -6.83 12.47
C ALA A 195 10.68 -7.24 12.02
N LEU A 196 11.33 -6.47 11.14
CA LEU A 196 12.70 -6.72 10.76
C LEU A 196 13.66 -6.48 11.96
N PRO A 197 14.69 -7.33 12.14
CA PRO A 197 15.76 -7.08 13.08
C PRO A 197 16.43 -5.72 12.88
N ALA A 198 17.11 -5.21 13.91
CA ALA A 198 17.63 -3.84 13.93
C ALA A 198 18.44 -3.44 12.68
N VAL A 199 19.38 -4.28 12.23
CA VAL A 199 20.24 -3.96 11.08
C VAL A 199 19.47 -3.98 9.76
N SER A 200 18.71 -5.04 9.45
CA SER A 200 17.92 -5.09 8.21
C SER A 200 16.78 -4.06 8.22
N GLY A 201 16.17 -3.82 9.38
CA GLY A 201 15.16 -2.77 9.55
C GLY A 201 15.72 -1.36 9.36
N PHE A 202 16.95 -1.09 9.81
CA PHE A 202 17.64 0.17 9.53
C PHE A 202 17.94 0.31 8.03
N LEU A 203 18.54 -0.72 7.41
CA LEU A 203 18.87 -0.69 5.99
C LEU A 203 17.63 -0.51 5.11
N GLU A 204 16.54 -1.20 5.43
CA GLU A 204 15.26 -1.07 4.73
C GLU A 204 14.73 0.36 4.84
N ARG A 205 14.67 0.94 6.05
CA ARG A 205 14.04 2.25 6.25
C ARG A 205 14.89 3.42 5.76
N ALA A 206 16.22 3.27 5.77
CA ALA A 206 17.14 4.34 5.44
C ALA A 206 17.54 4.36 3.96
N PHE A 207 17.57 3.19 3.29
CA PHE A 207 18.16 3.07 1.96
C PHE A 207 17.28 2.33 0.95
N ALA A 208 16.26 1.56 1.37
CA ALA A 208 15.43 0.85 0.41
C ALA A 208 14.42 1.81 -0.25
N PRO A 209 14.17 1.66 -1.56
CA PRO A 209 13.15 2.42 -2.27
C PRO A 209 11.74 1.86 -1.98
N THR A 210 11.38 1.74 -0.68
CA THR A 210 10.12 1.11 -0.27
C THR A 210 9.00 2.09 -0.05
N TYR A 211 7.82 1.69 -0.53
CA TYR A 211 6.59 2.44 -0.43
C TYR A 211 5.51 1.49 0.09
N LEU A 212 4.71 1.98 1.03
CA LEU A 212 3.56 1.30 1.61
C LEU A 212 2.33 2.19 1.47
N PHE A 213 1.52 1.89 0.46
CA PHE A 213 0.14 2.33 0.38
C PHE A 213 -0.73 1.22 0.96
N HIS A 214 -1.41 1.46 2.08
CA HIS A 214 -2.29 0.47 2.68
C HIS A 214 -3.54 1.14 3.26
N PRO A 215 -4.76 0.56 3.14
CA PRO A 215 -6.00 1.22 3.55
C PRO A 215 -6.09 1.48 5.07
N SER A 216 -5.41 0.65 5.86
CA SER A 216 -5.26 0.84 7.31
C SER A 216 -4.30 1.97 7.71
N VAL A 217 -3.60 2.57 6.74
CA VAL A 217 -2.73 3.75 6.89
C VAL A 217 -3.04 4.70 5.72
N PRO A 218 -4.22 5.36 5.71
CA PRO A 218 -4.65 6.13 4.55
C PRO A 218 -3.72 7.31 4.29
N PRO A 219 -3.11 7.42 3.11
CA PRO A 219 -2.19 8.52 2.82
C PRO A 219 -2.93 9.82 2.49
N LEU A 220 -4.20 9.75 2.06
CA LEU A 220 -4.99 10.95 1.69
C LEU A 220 -5.87 11.48 2.83
N ILE A 221 -5.78 10.89 4.02
CA ILE A 221 -6.53 11.32 5.22
C ILE A 221 -5.56 11.48 6.38
N SER A 222 -5.62 12.63 7.06
CA SER A 222 -4.77 12.87 8.23
C SER A 222 -5.34 12.14 9.44
N LEU A 223 -4.48 11.67 10.35
CA LEU A 223 -4.95 11.16 11.65
C LEU A 223 -5.67 12.22 12.48
N ARG A 224 -5.31 13.49 12.30
CA ARG A 224 -6.04 14.58 12.92
C ARG A 224 -7.49 14.58 12.47
N ASP A 225 -7.75 14.20 11.22
CA ASP A 225 -9.11 14.05 10.72
C ASP A 225 -9.85 12.86 11.37
N LEU A 226 -9.14 11.81 11.81
CA LEU A 226 -9.75 10.71 12.57
C LEU A 226 -10.18 11.14 13.99
N ALA A 227 -9.50 12.14 14.56
CA ALA A 227 -9.80 12.67 15.88
C ALA A 227 -10.90 13.75 15.87
N ASN A 228 -11.19 14.34 14.71
CA ASN A 228 -12.04 15.53 14.57
C ASN A 228 -13.43 15.20 14.02
N GLY A 229 -14.25 14.56 14.85
CA GLY A 229 -15.68 14.37 14.59
C GLY A 229 -15.99 13.53 13.34
N ALA A 230 -17.27 13.53 12.95
CA ALA A 230 -17.71 12.80 11.79
C ALA A 230 -17.34 13.53 10.48
N ARG A 231 -16.75 12.81 9.52
CA ARG A 231 -16.33 13.38 8.23
C ARG A 231 -16.49 12.38 7.11
N ARG A 232 -16.88 12.87 5.94
CA ARG A 232 -16.90 12.10 4.69
C ARG A 232 -15.75 12.55 3.79
N PHE A 233 -15.12 11.58 3.16
CA PHE A 233 -14.09 11.73 2.14
C PHE A 233 -14.62 11.13 0.84
N PRO A 234 -14.53 11.85 -0.28
CA PRO A 234 -14.98 11.32 -1.56
C PRO A 234 -14.11 10.14 -1.99
N ARG A 235 -14.64 9.35 -2.92
CA ARG A 235 -13.84 8.42 -3.70
C ARG A 235 -12.82 9.22 -4.48
N VAL A 236 -11.56 8.79 -4.47
CA VAL A 236 -10.49 9.39 -5.27
C VAL A 236 -10.16 8.48 -6.45
N SER A 237 -10.38 8.98 -7.66
CA SER A 237 -10.07 8.29 -8.92
C SER A 237 -9.02 9.08 -9.69
N VAL A 238 -8.09 8.38 -10.33
CA VAL A 238 -7.19 8.94 -11.36
C VAL A 238 -7.53 8.25 -12.68
N GLY A 239 -8.35 8.89 -13.50
CA GLY A 239 -9.01 8.25 -14.65
C GLY A 239 -9.78 7.00 -14.21
N ASP A 240 -9.43 5.84 -14.79
CA ASP A 240 -10.09 4.55 -14.49
C ASP A 240 -9.57 3.86 -13.23
N VAL A 241 -8.64 4.48 -12.49
CA VAL A 241 -8.03 3.88 -11.30
C VAL A 241 -8.57 4.54 -10.04
N VAL A 242 -9.34 3.80 -9.25
CA VAL A 242 -9.77 4.22 -7.91
C VAL A 242 -8.60 4.04 -6.94
N ALA A 243 -7.99 5.15 -6.57
CA ALA A 243 -6.88 5.25 -5.64
C ALA A 243 -7.35 5.21 -4.18
N GLN A 244 -8.54 5.75 -3.89
CA GLN A 244 -9.16 5.70 -2.58
C GLN A 244 -10.67 5.47 -2.72
N ARG A 245 -11.21 4.55 -1.93
CA ARG A 245 -12.67 4.36 -1.79
C ARG A 245 -13.31 5.56 -1.09
N ALA A 246 -14.57 5.84 -1.35
CA ALA A 246 -15.33 6.75 -0.52
C ALA A 246 -15.27 6.26 0.93
N ARG A 247 -15.04 7.20 1.85
CA ARG A 247 -14.74 6.88 3.24
C ARG A 247 -15.43 7.81 4.19
N TRP A 248 -15.80 7.27 5.34
CA TRP A 248 -16.34 8.01 6.46
C TRP A 248 -15.50 7.76 7.70
N THR A 249 -15.32 8.80 8.49
CA THR A 249 -14.79 8.74 9.84
C THR A 249 -15.93 9.14 10.75
N VAL A 250 -16.24 8.33 11.76
CA VAL A 250 -17.32 8.62 12.71
C VAL A 250 -16.85 8.32 14.13
N PRO A 251 -17.09 9.21 15.11
CA PRO A 251 -16.88 8.88 16.51
C PRO A 251 -17.71 7.64 16.88
N ALA A 252 -17.08 6.66 17.53
CA ALA A 252 -17.76 5.42 17.83
C ALA A 252 -18.91 5.60 18.84
N ALA A 253 -18.85 6.67 19.64
CA ALA A 253 -19.90 7.06 20.58
C ALA A 253 -21.17 7.60 19.90
N GLU A 254 -21.10 7.98 18.62
CA GLU A 254 -22.27 8.43 17.84
C GLU A 254 -23.03 7.24 17.23
N VAL A 255 -22.47 6.03 17.26
CA VAL A 255 -23.15 4.83 16.78
C VAL A 255 -24.26 4.46 17.76
N PRO A 256 -25.51 4.23 17.28
CA PRO A 256 -26.60 3.79 18.14
C PRO A 256 -26.21 2.54 18.94
N ALA A 257 -26.51 2.57 20.23
CA ALA A 257 -26.34 1.44 21.13
C ALA A 257 -27.69 0.79 21.42
N ARG A 258 -27.73 -0.53 21.58
CA ARG A 258 -28.94 -1.22 22.02
C ARG A 258 -29.33 -0.79 23.43
N SER A 259 -30.54 -0.25 23.57
CA SER A 259 -31.16 0.08 24.87
C SER A 259 -32.60 -0.43 25.00
N GLY A 260 -33.09 -1.20 24.02
CA GLY A 260 -34.49 -1.63 23.91
C GLY A 260 -34.67 -2.80 22.91
N PRO A 261 -35.90 -3.01 22.41
CA PRO A 261 -36.20 -4.05 21.41
C PRO A 261 -35.32 -3.98 20.15
N ASP A 262 -35.04 -5.13 19.54
CA ASP A 262 -34.19 -5.23 18.36
C ASP A 262 -34.68 -4.37 17.18
N ALA A 263 -35.99 -4.23 17.02
CA ALA A 263 -36.60 -3.41 15.96
C ALA A 263 -36.30 -1.91 16.14
N GLU A 264 -36.33 -1.39 17.37
CA GLU A 264 -36.01 0.01 17.66
C GLU A 264 -34.53 0.28 17.40
N TYR A 265 -33.65 -0.65 17.80
CA TYR A 265 -32.23 -0.56 17.50
C TYR A 265 -31.95 -0.54 15.99
N LEU A 266 -32.60 -1.42 15.21
CA LEU A 266 -32.42 -1.46 13.76
C LEU A 266 -32.93 -0.20 13.08
N LEU A 267 -34.04 0.38 13.55
CA LEU A 267 -34.54 1.65 13.05
C LEU A 267 -33.56 2.78 13.36
N ALA A 268 -33.08 2.90 14.61
CA ALA A 268 -32.09 3.90 14.99
C ALA A 268 -30.78 3.75 14.19
N LEU A 269 -30.36 2.52 13.92
CA LEU A 269 -29.19 2.25 13.09
C LEU A 269 -29.40 2.66 11.64
N ALA A 270 -30.59 2.45 11.08
CA ALA A 270 -30.95 2.88 9.72
C ALA A 270 -31.02 4.40 9.60
N GLU A 271 -31.61 5.08 10.60
CA GLU A 271 -31.67 6.55 10.68
C GLU A 271 -30.26 7.15 10.80
N TRP A 272 -29.43 6.61 11.69
CA TRP A 272 -28.02 7.00 11.82
C TRP A 272 -27.27 6.82 10.51
N ARG A 273 -27.42 5.66 9.86
CA ARG A 273 -26.78 5.38 8.56
C ARG A 273 -27.19 6.41 7.51
N HIS A 274 -28.47 6.76 7.46
CA HIS A 274 -28.97 7.77 6.53
C HIS A 274 -28.43 9.17 6.85
N ALA A 275 -28.36 9.55 8.13
CA ALA A 275 -27.84 10.84 8.57
C ALA A 275 -26.37 11.08 8.15
N TYR A 276 -25.55 10.02 8.12
CA TYR A 276 -24.15 10.09 7.68
C TYR A 276 -23.94 9.73 6.19
N ASP A 277 -25.01 9.50 5.43
CA ASP A 277 -24.96 9.03 4.04
C ASP A 277 -24.06 7.78 3.87
N LEU A 278 -24.21 6.82 4.80
CA LEU A 278 -23.44 5.59 4.80
C LEU A 278 -24.08 4.53 3.89
N PRO A 279 -23.28 3.78 3.10
CA PRO A 279 -23.82 2.72 2.26
C PRO A 279 -24.33 1.54 3.10
N GLU A 280 -25.24 0.76 2.53
CA GLU A 280 -25.79 -0.46 3.17
C GLU A 280 -24.70 -1.52 3.40
N ARG A 281 -23.74 -1.63 2.48
CA ARG A 281 -22.60 -2.54 2.56
C ARG A 281 -21.30 -1.77 2.61
N CYS A 282 -20.46 -2.08 3.59
CA CYS A 282 -19.23 -1.35 3.84
C CYS A 282 -18.17 -2.22 4.53
N PHE A 283 -16.97 -1.67 4.64
CA PHE A 283 -15.87 -2.24 5.40
C PHE A 283 -15.52 -1.30 6.55
N VAL A 284 -15.55 -1.80 7.78
CA VAL A 284 -15.36 -1.01 9.00
C VAL A 284 -14.04 -1.38 9.67
N ARG A 285 -13.23 -0.38 10.02
CA ARG A 285 -12.06 -0.51 10.88
C ARG A 285 -12.27 0.30 12.15
N GLY A 286 -11.94 -0.29 13.28
CA GLY A 286 -11.92 0.42 14.55
C GLY A 286 -10.59 1.15 14.74
N TRP A 287 -10.64 2.38 15.23
CA TRP A 287 -9.47 3.18 15.57
C TRP A 287 -9.46 3.59 17.05
N LYS A 288 -8.26 3.61 17.63
CA LYS A 288 -7.98 4.03 19.01
C LYS A 288 -6.61 4.73 19.06
N PRO A 289 -6.49 5.87 19.78
CA PRO A 289 -5.24 6.64 19.87
C PRO A 289 -4.03 5.84 20.37
N ASP A 290 -4.24 4.96 21.36
CA ASP A 290 -3.14 4.32 22.11
C ASP A 290 -2.89 2.85 21.77
N THR A 291 -3.48 2.34 20.68
CA THR A 291 -3.33 0.92 20.34
C THR A 291 -2.17 0.74 19.37
N GLU A 292 -1.20 -0.10 19.74
CA GLU A 292 -0.17 -0.58 18.83
C GLU A 292 -0.80 -1.10 17.52
N LEU A 293 -0.01 -1.02 16.43
CA LEU A 293 -0.40 -1.40 15.06
C LEU A 293 -0.72 -2.90 14.95
N GLY A 294 -1.86 -3.31 15.50
CA GLY A 294 -2.28 -4.69 15.67
C GLY A 294 -3.49 -5.08 14.82
N LYS A 295 -4.21 -6.11 15.27
CA LYS A 295 -5.35 -6.74 14.56
C LYS A 295 -6.52 -5.77 14.28
N SER A 296 -6.62 -4.64 14.98
CA SER A 296 -7.59 -3.56 14.77
C SER A 296 -7.54 -2.95 13.35
N ARG A 297 -6.45 -3.18 12.62
CA ARG A 297 -6.29 -2.75 11.22
C ARG A 297 -7.13 -3.56 10.22
N LYS A 298 -7.58 -4.78 10.55
CA LYS A 298 -8.31 -5.63 9.61
C LYS A 298 -9.74 -5.13 9.47
N PRO A 299 -10.18 -4.75 8.26
CA PRO A 299 -11.56 -4.33 8.06
C PRO A 299 -12.52 -5.51 8.27
N SER A 300 -13.63 -5.24 8.94
CA SER A 300 -14.79 -6.13 9.00
C SER A 300 -15.79 -5.73 7.94
N TYR A 301 -16.20 -6.67 7.09
CA TYR A 301 -17.32 -6.46 6.18
C TYR A 301 -18.63 -6.36 6.98
N VAL A 302 -19.44 -5.36 6.66
CA VAL A 302 -20.74 -5.12 7.26
C VAL A 302 -21.77 -5.00 6.16
N ASP A 303 -22.86 -5.74 6.31
CA ASP A 303 -24.09 -5.55 5.56
C ASP A 303 -25.17 -5.23 6.58
N PHE A 304 -25.69 -4.00 6.55
CA PHE A 304 -26.70 -3.54 7.49
C PHE A 304 -28.06 -4.24 7.32
N ALA A 305 -28.29 -4.93 6.19
CA ALA A 305 -29.46 -5.80 6.02
C ALA A 305 -29.29 -7.15 6.73
N SER A 306 -28.07 -7.51 7.14
CA SER A 306 -27.78 -8.73 7.90
C SER A 306 -27.70 -8.47 9.40
N TRP A 307 -28.68 -9.00 10.15
CA TRP A 307 -28.72 -8.90 11.61
C TRP A 307 -27.39 -9.29 12.29
N HIS A 308 -26.79 -10.40 11.84
CA HIS A 308 -25.56 -10.92 12.42
C HIS A 308 -24.38 -9.97 12.20
N LEU A 309 -24.27 -9.37 11.01
CA LEU A 309 -23.20 -8.43 10.69
C LEU A 309 -23.42 -7.08 11.39
N ALA A 310 -24.66 -6.60 11.50
CA ALA A 310 -25.01 -5.43 12.30
C ALA A 310 -24.66 -5.61 13.79
N ALA A 311 -24.93 -6.79 14.36
CA ALA A 311 -24.56 -7.10 15.74
C ALA A 311 -23.04 -7.11 15.96
N LEU A 312 -22.26 -7.64 15.00
CA LEU A 312 -20.80 -7.58 15.06
C LEU A 312 -20.25 -6.16 14.93
N PHE A 313 -20.86 -5.36 14.05
CA PHE A 313 -20.55 -3.94 13.90
C PHE A 313 -20.76 -3.18 15.22
N GLU A 314 -21.89 -3.37 15.89
CA GLU A 314 -22.18 -2.74 17.18
C GLU A 314 -21.10 -3.06 18.23
N ARG A 315 -20.68 -4.33 18.31
CA ARG A 315 -19.60 -4.74 19.22
C ARG A 315 -18.28 -4.07 18.88
N ALA A 316 -17.98 -3.92 17.59
CA ALA A 316 -16.79 -3.22 17.13
C ALA A 316 -16.85 -1.73 17.52
N ALA A 317 -17.99 -1.07 17.33
CA ALA A 317 -18.21 0.33 17.72
C ALA A 317 -17.92 0.56 19.21
N ARG A 318 -18.51 -0.25 20.11
CA ARG A 318 -18.29 -0.13 21.57
C ARG A 318 -16.84 -0.31 22.00
N SER A 319 -16.01 -0.93 21.16
CA SER A 319 -14.63 -1.28 21.49
C SER A 319 -13.60 -0.28 20.94
N HIS A 320 -14.01 0.83 20.32
CA HIS A 320 -13.11 1.78 19.65
C HIS A 320 -13.48 3.24 19.95
N ALA A 321 -12.56 4.16 19.68
CA ALA A 321 -12.81 5.59 19.85
C ALA A 321 -13.49 6.19 18.60
N ALA A 322 -13.05 5.74 17.42
CA ALA A 322 -13.63 6.11 16.14
C ALA A 322 -13.72 4.89 15.21
N LEU A 323 -14.58 5.01 14.21
CA LEU A 323 -14.70 4.04 13.12
C LEU A 323 -14.27 4.70 11.81
N VAL A 324 -13.50 3.95 11.03
CA VAL A 324 -13.18 4.26 9.64
C VAL A 324 -13.95 3.31 8.76
N ILE A 325 -14.88 3.85 7.98
CA ILE A 325 -15.80 3.08 7.15
C ILE A 325 -15.45 3.34 5.69
N ASP A 326 -15.12 2.30 4.94
CA ASP A 326 -14.95 2.35 3.48
C ASP A 326 -16.21 1.79 2.80
N GLU A 327 -16.62 2.37 1.68
CA GLU A 327 -17.63 1.74 0.83
C GLU A 327 -17.20 0.33 0.38
N ALA A 328 -18.16 -0.57 0.15
CA ALA A 328 -17.88 -1.85 -0.50
C ALA A 328 -17.68 -1.64 -2.00
N LEU A 329 -16.42 -1.62 -2.46
CA LEU A 329 -16.06 -1.45 -3.87
C LEU A 329 -14.92 -2.40 -4.27
N PRO A 330 -15.13 -3.37 -5.17
CA PRO A 330 -16.42 -3.81 -5.68
C PRO A 330 -17.35 -4.29 -4.55
N ASP A 331 -18.65 -4.05 -4.72
CA ASP A 331 -19.68 -4.60 -3.84
C ASP A 331 -19.90 -6.08 -4.20
N PRO A 332 -19.65 -7.02 -3.27
CA PRO A 332 -19.76 -8.44 -3.57
C PRO A 332 -21.19 -8.91 -3.84
N LEU A 333 -22.21 -8.13 -3.47
CA LEU A 333 -23.62 -8.46 -3.67
C LEU A 333 -24.30 -7.57 -4.72
N ALA A 334 -23.55 -6.70 -5.41
CA ALA A 334 -24.10 -5.92 -6.51
C ALA A 334 -24.52 -6.83 -7.68
N GLY A 335 -25.52 -6.39 -8.45
CA GLY A 335 -25.95 -7.09 -9.65
C GLY A 335 -24.80 -7.26 -10.65
N GLY A 336 -24.53 -8.49 -11.06
CA GLY A 336 -23.41 -8.83 -11.95
C GLY A 336 -22.06 -9.01 -11.24
N ALA A 337 -22.02 -9.03 -9.91
CA ALA A 337 -20.81 -9.39 -9.16
C ALA A 337 -20.39 -10.83 -9.47
N PRO A 338 -19.08 -11.11 -9.54
CA PRO A 338 -18.59 -12.48 -9.75
C PRO A 338 -18.93 -13.37 -8.55
N ALA A 339 -19.02 -14.68 -8.79
CA ALA A 339 -19.26 -15.67 -7.74
C ALA A 339 -18.20 -15.65 -6.63
N HIS A 340 -16.99 -15.16 -6.94
CA HIS A 340 -15.89 -15.04 -6.00
C HIS A 340 -15.28 -13.65 -6.05
N VAL A 341 -15.11 -13.06 -4.87
CA VAL A 341 -14.29 -11.85 -4.71
C VAL A 341 -12.85 -12.22 -5.07
N THR A 342 -12.29 -11.51 -6.04
CA THR A 342 -10.94 -11.75 -6.55
C THR A 342 -10.09 -10.50 -6.34
N GLU A 343 -8.83 -10.72 -5.96
CA GLU A 343 -7.79 -9.71 -5.91
C GLU A 343 -6.65 -10.14 -6.84
N TYR A 344 -6.12 -9.19 -7.59
CA TYR A 344 -5.01 -9.39 -8.51
C TYR A 344 -3.77 -8.72 -7.94
N HIS A 345 -2.61 -9.35 -8.11
CA HIS A 345 -1.33 -8.70 -7.90
C HIS A 345 -0.70 -8.38 -9.24
N VAL A 346 -0.42 -7.11 -9.50
CA VAL A 346 0.25 -6.62 -10.72
C VAL A 346 1.49 -5.85 -10.32
N GLU A 347 2.63 -6.28 -10.85
CA GLU A 347 3.90 -5.57 -10.68
C GLU A 347 4.14 -4.66 -11.87
N ILE A 348 4.58 -3.42 -11.59
CA ILE A 348 4.89 -2.41 -12.60
C ILE A 348 6.31 -1.92 -12.36
N HIS A 349 7.12 -1.85 -13.42
CA HIS A 349 8.49 -1.35 -13.39
C HIS A 349 8.57 0.03 -14.04
N ALA A 350 9.33 0.95 -13.44
CA ALA A 350 9.68 2.22 -14.07
C ALA A 350 10.61 1.93 -15.26
N GLY A 351 10.29 2.47 -16.44
CA GLY A 351 11.09 2.27 -17.66
C GLY A 351 10.63 1.14 -18.60
N GLY A 352 9.51 0.46 -18.32
CA GLY A 352 8.87 -0.39 -19.33
C GLY A 352 8.35 0.49 -20.48
N ALA A 353 9.04 0.47 -21.61
CA ALA A 353 8.83 1.30 -22.79
C ALA A 353 7.35 1.67 -23.02
N ALA A 354 7.04 2.96 -22.89
CA ALA A 354 5.85 3.55 -23.49
C ALA A 354 6.02 3.75 -25.01
N ASP A 355 7.22 3.49 -25.56
CA ASP A 355 7.62 3.89 -26.92
C ASP A 355 7.80 2.74 -27.94
N GLU A 356 7.54 1.47 -27.57
CA GLU A 356 7.49 0.36 -28.52
C GLU A 356 6.09 -0.27 -28.56
N ILE A 357 5.10 0.50 -29.00
CA ILE A 357 3.95 -0.09 -29.69
C ILE A 357 4.22 0.12 -31.16
N HIS A 358 4.88 -0.88 -31.75
CA HIS A 358 5.09 -0.97 -33.18
C HIS A 358 3.79 -0.64 -33.93
N ALA A 359 3.91 0.31 -34.84
CA ALA A 359 3.17 0.35 -36.08
C ALA A 359 3.34 -1.00 -36.81
N GLY A 360 2.55 -1.99 -36.42
CA GLY A 360 2.34 -3.23 -37.16
C GLY A 360 1.04 -3.07 -37.94
N GLY A 361 1.18 -2.67 -39.21
CA GLY A 361 0.07 -2.40 -40.10
C GLY A 361 -0.91 -3.56 -40.23
N VAL A 362 -2.16 -3.18 -40.43
CA VAL A 362 -3.17 -3.99 -41.11
C VAL A 362 -2.57 -4.40 -42.45
N ALA A 363 -2.31 -5.69 -42.62
CA ALA A 363 -2.17 -6.32 -43.92
C ALA A 363 -3.26 -7.39 -44.01
N ASP A 364 -4.14 -7.17 -44.99
CA ASP A 364 -5.19 -8.09 -45.42
C ASP A 364 -4.64 -9.51 -45.68
N VAL A 365 -5.33 -10.52 -45.13
CA VAL A 365 -5.86 -11.70 -45.86
C VAL A 365 -7.09 -12.22 -45.10
#